data_AF-A0A2G2MJ21-F1
#
_entry.id   AF-A0A2G2MJ21-F1
#
_cell.length_a   1.000
_cell.length_b   1.000
_cell.length_c   1.000
_cell.angle_alpha   90.00
_cell.angle_beta   90.00
_cell.angle_gamma   90.00
#
_symmetry.space_group_name_H-M   'P 1'
#
loop_
_entity.id
_entity.type
_entity.pdbx_description
1 polymer ?
#
loop_
_entity_poly.entity_id
_entity_poly.type
_entity_poly.pdbx_seq_one_letter_code
_entity_poly.pdbx_strand_id
1 'polypeptide(L)'
;MFTCFNLCGFGNHLKQIRKSFGYTQEDVRRLSGINPDTLRNIENGKVIPRFDTLEYLSLIYKKDLLNDLRHYRNSNTYLQYYSRLSNLILNYNLDTLRNLKNDWDEFVESQKTEDTLLNASMKEQFALVLEGITLYNSEKSKASLRCFVDAVKMTNSFFDLDKFTSLKYSYFELRILLLISLSLAKKNNFQKSNNILSECLNQSNFDFEATFNEKLLITLIYFNLSYNSHKLNFYDKSLSYAKLGIEHSNKNHISYSLAPLLYRKGIAEYLLCLDNYKDTLNFSISLLLITDRKKLAALYAKKALDVYGIVLT
;
A
#
# COMPACT_ATOMS: atom_id res chain seq x y z
N MET A 1 10.67 -3.61 -3.04
CA MET A 1 10.48 -3.37 -1.60
C MET A 1 11.29 -2.13 -1.22
N PHE A 2 10.72 -1.20 -0.44
CA PHE A 2 11.39 0.03 -0.04
C PHE A 2 12.49 -0.27 1.00
N THR A 3 13.68 0.29 0.80
CA THR A 3 14.84 0.13 1.68
C THR A 3 15.49 1.50 1.87
N CYS A 4 15.54 1.98 3.10
CA CYS A 4 16.28 3.16 3.50
C CYS A 4 17.18 2.72 4.67
N PHE A 5 18.42 3.19 4.72
CA PHE A 5 19.40 2.74 5.69
C PHE A 5 20.01 3.94 6.41
N ASN A 6 20.08 3.87 7.74
CA ASN A 6 20.91 4.78 8.52
C ASN A 6 22.39 4.35 8.38
N LEU A 7 23.03 4.77 7.29
CA LEU A 7 24.40 4.38 6.97
C LEU A 7 25.42 5.00 7.92
N CYS A 8 25.17 6.21 8.43
CA CYS A 8 26.01 6.81 9.45
C CYS A 8 25.99 5.99 10.75
N GLY A 9 24.80 5.57 11.20
CA GLY A 9 24.63 4.71 12.37
C GLY A 9 25.33 3.36 12.18
N PHE A 10 25.13 2.73 11.03
CA PHE A 10 25.77 1.45 10.72
C PHE A 10 27.29 1.57 10.57
N GLY A 11 27.78 2.61 9.91
CA GLY A 11 29.21 2.88 9.74
C GLY A 11 29.92 3.11 11.07
N ASN A 12 29.29 3.88 11.97
CA ASN A 12 29.80 4.07 13.34
C ASN A 12 29.84 2.76 14.12
N HIS A 13 28.83 1.92 13.98
CA HIS A 13 28.78 0.59 14.59
C HIS A 13 29.91 -0.31 14.08
N LEU A 14 30.15 -0.36 12.76
CA LEU A 14 31.28 -1.10 12.19
C LEU A 14 32.64 -0.58 12.70
N LYS A 15 32.79 0.74 12.79
CA LYS A 15 34.01 1.38 13.32
C LYS A 15 34.26 1.03 14.78
N GLN A 16 33.20 0.92 15.58
CA GLN A 16 33.30 0.49 16.98
C GLN A 16 33.73 -0.98 17.07
N ILE A 17 33.13 -1.87 16.28
CA ILE A 17 33.52 -3.28 16.22
C ILE A 17 34.99 -3.42 15.80
N ARG A 18 35.41 -2.75 14.72
CA ARG A 18 36.81 -2.81 14.27
C ARG A 18 37.78 -2.42 15.38
N LYS A 19 37.48 -1.32 16.08
CA LYS A 19 38.29 -0.83 17.19
C LYS A 19 38.28 -1.75 18.41
N SER A 20 37.19 -2.47 18.69
CA SER A 20 37.14 -3.42 19.81
C SER A 20 38.05 -4.63 19.60
N PHE A 21 38.32 -5.00 18.35
CA PHE A 21 39.33 -6.00 18.00
C PHE A 21 40.76 -5.44 17.91
N GLY A 22 40.95 -4.13 18.13
CA GLY A 22 42.24 -3.46 18.01
C GLY A 22 42.74 -3.28 16.58
N TYR A 23 41.88 -3.46 15.57
CA TYR A 23 42.28 -3.41 14.17
C TYR A 23 42.32 -1.98 13.62
N THR A 24 43.35 -1.68 12.83
CA THR A 24 43.38 -0.55 11.91
C THR A 24 42.61 -0.89 10.63
N GLN A 25 42.35 0.11 9.78
CA GLN A 25 41.73 -0.14 8.48
C GLN A 25 42.65 -0.98 7.57
N GLU A 26 43.97 -0.87 7.73
CA GLU A 26 44.92 -1.70 6.98
C GLU A 26 44.98 -3.14 7.47
N ASP A 27 44.78 -3.38 8.78
CA ASP A 27 44.66 -4.75 9.28
C ASP A 27 43.45 -5.45 8.67
N VAL A 28 42.32 -4.73 8.59
CA VAL A 28 41.11 -5.26 7.94
C VAL A 28 41.35 -5.53 6.47
N ARG A 29 42.08 -4.67 5.75
CA ARG A 29 42.49 -4.95 4.36
C ARG A 29 43.31 -6.23 4.26
N ARG A 30 44.32 -6.41 5.12
CA ARG A 30 45.16 -7.62 5.09
C ARG A 30 44.37 -8.90 5.34
N LEU A 31 43.34 -8.83 6.18
CA LEU A 31 42.52 -9.97 6.57
C LEU A 31 41.38 -10.27 5.58
N SER A 32 40.72 -9.24 5.05
CA SER A 32 39.51 -9.38 4.23
C SER A 32 39.73 -9.12 2.74
N GLY A 33 40.86 -8.51 2.35
CA GLY A 33 41.09 -8.01 1.00
C GLY A 33 40.34 -6.72 0.65
N ILE A 34 39.52 -6.17 1.56
CA ILE A 34 38.75 -4.96 1.30
C ILE A 34 39.67 -3.73 1.32
N ASN A 35 39.57 -2.90 0.29
CA ASN A 35 40.36 -1.68 0.19
C ASN A 35 40.03 -0.72 1.37
N PRO A 36 41.04 -0.15 2.06
CA PRO A 36 40.85 0.79 3.17
C PRO A 36 39.96 1.98 2.83
N ASP A 37 40.01 2.50 1.60
CA ASP A 37 39.14 3.59 1.17
C ASP A 37 37.68 3.15 1.08
N THR A 38 37.43 1.91 0.66
CA THR A 38 36.09 1.33 0.66
C THR A 38 35.59 1.18 2.09
N LEU A 39 36.40 0.61 2.97
CA LEU A 39 36.07 0.49 4.40
C LEU A 39 35.83 1.85 5.05
N ARG A 40 36.67 2.85 4.75
CA ARG A 40 36.52 4.22 5.25
C ARG A 40 35.21 4.84 4.77
N ASN A 41 34.83 4.65 3.51
CA ASN A 41 33.56 5.17 2.99
C ASN A 41 32.37 4.49 3.66
N ILE A 42 32.44 3.18 3.92
CA ILE A 42 31.42 2.43 4.66
C ILE A 42 31.32 2.94 6.11
N GLU A 43 32.45 3.05 6.82
CA GLU A 43 32.49 3.51 8.22
C GLU A 43 32.00 4.95 8.41
N ASN A 44 32.11 5.78 7.37
CA ASN A 44 31.59 7.15 7.38
C ASN A 44 30.17 7.24 6.79
N GLY A 45 29.51 6.13 6.51
CA GLY A 45 28.12 6.11 6.01
C GLY A 45 27.94 6.57 4.57
N LYS A 46 29.02 6.73 3.80
CA LYS A 46 28.97 7.29 2.43
C LYS A 46 28.51 6.30 1.37
N VAL A 47 28.64 4.99 1.64
CA VAL A 47 28.30 3.94 0.68
C VAL A 47 27.61 2.77 1.38
N ILE A 48 26.66 2.15 0.69
CA ILE A 48 26.07 0.88 1.11
C ILE A 48 27.08 -0.23 0.81
N PRO A 49 27.53 -1.02 1.80
CA PRO A 49 28.39 -2.16 1.55
C PRO A 49 27.64 -3.23 0.75
N ARG A 50 28.34 -3.83 -0.21
CA ARG A 50 27.81 -4.95 -0.99
C ARG A 50 27.68 -6.20 -0.11
N PHE A 51 26.86 -7.14 -0.57
CA PHE A 51 26.63 -8.42 0.11
C PHE A 51 27.94 -9.16 0.41
N ASP A 52 28.80 -9.32 -0.60
CA ASP A 52 30.12 -9.95 -0.48
C ASP A 52 31.01 -9.25 0.56
N THR A 53 30.99 -7.92 0.58
CA THR A 53 31.76 -7.10 1.50
C THR A 53 31.31 -7.33 2.94
N LEU A 54 30.00 -7.43 3.17
CA LEU A 54 29.45 -7.74 4.49
C LEU A 54 29.81 -9.16 4.93
N GLU A 55 29.79 -10.14 4.03
CA GLU A 55 30.22 -11.51 4.31
C GLU A 55 31.69 -11.56 4.75
N TYR A 56 32.60 -10.92 3.99
CA TYR A 56 34.01 -10.87 4.36
C TYR A 56 34.26 -10.17 5.69
N LEU A 57 33.62 -9.02 5.92
CA LEU A 57 33.74 -8.32 7.20
C LEU A 57 33.13 -9.14 8.35
N SER A 58 32.06 -9.91 8.10
CA SER A 58 31.42 -10.76 9.11
C SER A 58 32.38 -11.84 9.61
N LEU A 59 33.18 -12.42 8.73
CA LEU A 59 34.22 -13.38 9.10
C LEU A 59 35.31 -12.74 9.97
N ILE A 60 35.78 -11.54 9.60
CA ILE A 60 36.85 -10.85 10.35
C ILE A 60 36.37 -10.36 11.71
N TYR A 61 35.15 -9.83 11.76
CA TYR A 61 34.56 -9.30 12.99
C TYR A 61 33.81 -10.36 13.81
N LYS A 62 33.76 -11.61 13.32
CA LYS A 62 33.13 -12.77 13.97
C LYS A 62 31.67 -12.49 14.37
N LYS A 63 30.96 -11.75 13.52
CA LYS A 63 29.59 -11.31 13.77
C LYS A 63 28.82 -11.24 12.46
N ASP A 64 27.55 -11.63 12.47
CA ASP A 64 26.67 -11.52 11.31
C ASP A 64 26.32 -10.04 11.04
N LEU A 65 27.06 -9.41 10.12
CA LEU A 65 26.86 -8.01 9.78
C LEU A 65 25.66 -7.79 8.85
N LEU A 66 25.18 -8.84 8.17
CA LEU A 66 23.95 -8.76 7.38
C LEU A 66 22.75 -8.60 8.31
N ASN A 67 22.71 -9.37 9.39
CA ASN A 67 21.70 -9.22 10.43
C ASN A 67 21.86 -7.86 11.15
N ASP A 68 23.08 -7.44 11.47
CA ASP A 68 23.29 -6.09 12.05
C ASP A 68 22.74 -4.99 11.14
N LEU A 69 23.06 -5.00 9.84
CA LEU A 69 22.59 -3.99 8.89
C LEU A 69 21.06 -3.89 8.85
N ARG A 70 20.35 -5.00 9.07
CA ARG A 70 18.89 -5.03 9.15
C ARG A 70 18.35 -4.12 10.27
N HIS A 71 19.04 -4.02 11.39
CA HIS A 71 18.66 -3.14 12.50
C HIS A 71 18.82 -1.64 12.18
N TYR A 72 19.66 -1.32 11.20
CA TYR A 72 19.85 0.04 10.69
C TYR A 72 18.99 0.33 9.45
N ARG A 73 18.10 -0.59 9.07
CA ARG A 73 17.14 -0.38 8.00
C ARG A 73 15.92 0.38 8.54
N ASN A 74 15.70 1.60 8.06
CA ASN A 74 14.53 2.43 8.38
C ASN A 74 13.23 1.91 7.72
N SER A 75 13.16 0.63 7.31
CA SER A 75 11.98 0.08 6.63
C SER A 75 10.71 0.14 7.47
N ASN A 76 10.83 0.15 8.81
CA ASN A 76 9.68 0.20 9.70
C ASN A 76 8.92 1.52 9.58
N THR A 77 9.60 2.66 9.43
CA THR A 77 8.97 3.99 9.30
C THR A 77 8.14 4.08 8.01
N TYR A 78 8.66 3.56 6.90
CA TYR A 78 7.92 3.57 5.62
C TYR A 78 6.78 2.55 5.58
N LEU A 79 6.96 1.37 6.19
CA LEU A 79 5.85 0.42 6.37
C LEU A 79 4.71 1.03 7.19
N GLN A 80 5.03 1.88 8.18
CA GLN A 80 4.02 2.66 8.90
C GLN A 80 3.31 3.66 7.99
N TYR A 81 4.02 4.40 7.13
CA TYR A 81 3.38 5.28 6.14
C TYR A 81 2.48 4.51 5.17
N TYR A 82 2.88 3.32 4.71
CA TYR A 82 2.04 2.47 3.87
C TYR A 82 0.80 1.94 4.60
N SER A 83 0.94 1.58 5.87
CA SER A 83 -0.18 1.14 6.70
C SER A 83 -1.18 2.28 6.91
N ARG A 84 -0.68 3.49 7.24
CA ARG A 84 -1.49 4.70 7.40
C ARG A 84 -2.18 5.10 6.10
N LEU A 85 -1.49 5.01 4.97
CA LEU A 85 -2.07 5.24 3.66
C LEU A 85 -3.20 4.24 3.37
N SER A 86 -3.01 2.97 3.69
CA SER A 86 -4.05 1.94 3.48
C SER A 86 -5.30 2.24 4.31
N ASN A 87 -5.12 2.63 5.58
CA ASN A 87 -6.21 3.07 6.44
C ASN A 87 -6.90 4.34 5.92
N LEU A 88 -6.14 5.27 5.33
CA LEU A 88 -6.68 6.48 4.73
C LEU A 88 -7.54 6.19 3.50
N ILE A 89 -7.11 5.28 2.62
CA ILE A 89 -7.88 4.86 1.44
C ILE A 89 -9.21 4.22 1.86
N LEU A 90 -9.22 3.47 2.96
CA LEU A 90 -10.40 2.80 3.48
C LEU A 90 -11.44 3.76 4.09
N ASN A 91 -11.00 4.60 5.01
CA ASN A 91 -11.91 5.32 5.89
C ASN A 91 -12.04 6.81 5.55
N TYR A 92 -11.17 7.31 4.67
CA TYR A 92 -10.94 8.73 4.37
C TYR A 92 -11.17 9.66 5.57
N ASN A 93 -10.09 9.97 6.27
CA ASN A 93 -10.10 10.88 7.41
C ASN A 93 -9.16 12.05 7.13
N LEU A 94 -9.71 13.27 7.11
CA LEU A 94 -8.98 14.50 6.81
C LEU A 94 -7.82 14.74 7.77
N ASP A 95 -8.02 14.50 9.06
CA ASP A 95 -6.98 14.66 10.08
C ASP A 95 -5.86 13.65 9.87
N THR A 96 -6.20 12.41 9.53
CA THR A 96 -5.23 11.35 9.21
C THR A 96 -4.42 11.69 7.98
N LEU A 97 -5.05 12.25 6.94
CA LEU A 97 -4.35 12.72 5.75
C LEU A 97 -3.41 13.88 6.08
N ARG A 98 -3.88 14.88 6.83
CA ARG A 98 -3.07 16.04 7.23
C ARG A 98 -1.87 15.62 8.06
N ASN A 99 -2.08 14.77 9.08
CA ASN A 99 -1.00 14.24 9.91
C ASN A 99 -0.03 13.41 9.07
N LEU A 100 -0.53 12.57 8.15
CA LEU A 100 0.33 11.78 7.27
C LEU A 100 1.19 12.65 6.35
N LYS A 101 0.64 13.77 5.85
CA LYS A 101 1.39 14.73 5.02
C LYS A 101 2.46 15.45 5.83
N ASN A 102 2.12 15.97 7.01
CA ASN A 102 3.07 16.62 7.91
C ASN A 102 4.21 15.67 8.29
N ASP A 103 3.88 14.47 8.76
CA ASP A 103 4.89 13.48 9.18
C ASP A 103 5.77 13.04 8.00
N TRP A 104 5.23 13.04 6.78
CA TRP A 104 6.00 12.76 5.56
C TRP A 104 6.95 13.90 5.20
N ASP A 105 6.50 15.14 5.30
CA ASP A 105 7.31 16.33 5.01
C ASP A 105 8.45 16.48 6.04
N GLU A 106 8.16 16.30 7.33
CA GLU A 106 9.17 16.26 8.39
C GLU A 106 10.20 15.17 8.16
N PHE A 107 9.72 13.96 7.82
CA PHE A 107 10.59 12.85 7.48
C PHE A 107 11.50 13.20 6.29
N VAL A 108 10.93 13.70 5.19
CA VAL A 108 11.70 14.14 4.02
C VAL A 108 12.76 15.18 4.37
N GLU A 109 12.46 16.13 5.25
CA GLU A 109 13.40 17.18 5.65
C GLU A 109 14.55 16.61 6.49
N SER A 110 14.26 15.73 7.46
CA SER A 110 15.29 15.05 8.26
C SER A 110 16.28 14.22 7.42
N GLN A 111 15.85 13.75 6.25
CA GLN A 111 16.67 12.96 5.35
C GLN A 111 17.63 13.81 4.49
N LYS A 112 17.48 15.15 4.48
CA LYS A 112 18.47 16.03 3.85
C LYS A 112 19.72 16.21 4.72
N THR A 113 19.58 16.02 6.03
CA THR A 113 20.65 16.25 7.02
C THR A 113 21.38 14.96 7.40
N GLU A 114 20.71 13.81 7.30
CA GLU A 114 21.31 12.49 7.44
C GLU A 114 21.67 11.96 6.05
N ASP A 115 22.93 11.54 5.78
CA ASP A 115 23.40 10.91 4.53
C ASP A 115 22.62 9.60 4.21
N THR A 116 21.34 9.74 3.91
CA THR A 116 20.39 8.65 3.84
C THR A 116 20.00 8.44 2.40
N LEU A 117 20.18 7.21 1.91
CA LEU A 117 19.83 6.82 0.54
C LEU A 117 18.30 6.67 0.42
N LEU A 118 17.60 7.79 0.27
CA LEU A 118 16.21 7.82 -0.18
C LEU A 118 16.17 7.98 -1.71
N ASN A 119 15.53 7.03 -2.38
CA ASN A 119 15.33 7.12 -3.82
C ASN A 119 14.41 8.33 -4.15
N ALA A 120 14.93 9.30 -4.91
CA ALA A 120 14.22 10.53 -5.26
C ALA A 120 12.88 10.26 -5.97
N SER A 121 12.82 9.27 -6.86
CA SER A 121 11.58 8.88 -7.54
C SER A 121 10.52 8.37 -6.56
N MET A 122 10.93 7.64 -5.52
CA MET A 122 10.02 7.11 -4.51
C MET A 122 9.46 8.22 -3.63
N LYS A 123 10.30 9.20 -3.29
CA LYS A 123 9.88 10.37 -2.53
C LYS A 123 8.78 11.13 -3.27
N GLU A 124 9.03 11.42 -4.55
CA GLU A 124 8.09 12.14 -5.40
C GLU A 124 6.80 11.34 -5.63
N GLN A 125 6.92 10.02 -5.84
CA GLN A 125 5.78 9.12 -5.99
C GLN A 125 4.82 9.21 -4.79
N PHE A 126 5.35 9.13 -3.57
CA PHE A 126 4.51 9.16 -2.36
C PHE A 126 3.86 10.54 -2.18
N ALA A 127 4.60 11.62 -2.42
CA ALA A 127 4.05 12.99 -2.38
C ALA A 127 2.90 13.18 -3.37
N LEU A 128 3.07 12.72 -4.62
CA LEU A 128 2.01 12.75 -5.64
C LEU A 128 0.79 11.93 -5.26
N VAL A 129 0.96 10.81 -4.57
CA VAL A 129 -0.16 10.00 -4.03
C VAL A 129 -0.94 10.78 -2.96
N LEU A 130 -0.25 11.41 -2.00
CA LEU A 130 -0.91 12.22 -0.96
C LEU A 130 -1.67 13.41 -1.55
N GLU A 131 -1.05 14.09 -2.53
CA GLU A 131 -1.68 15.20 -3.24
C GLU A 131 -2.89 14.72 -4.06
N GLY A 132 -2.77 13.59 -4.76
CA GLY A 132 -3.86 12.98 -5.48
C GLY A 132 -5.05 12.61 -4.57
N ILE A 133 -4.80 12.09 -3.37
CA ILE A 133 -5.86 11.78 -2.38
C ILE A 133 -6.52 13.07 -1.87
N THR A 134 -5.73 14.12 -1.62
CA THR A 134 -6.24 15.45 -1.24
C THR A 134 -7.19 15.98 -2.30
N LEU A 135 -6.75 15.96 -3.56
CA LEU A 135 -7.55 16.42 -4.70
C LEU A 135 -8.80 15.55 -4.89
N TYR A 136 -8.68 14.22 -4.79
CA TYR A 136 -9.78 13.28 -5.00
C TYR A 136 -10.99 13.58 -4.11
N ASN A 137 -10.74 14.03 -2.88
CA ASN A 137 -11.77 14.34 -1.89
C ASN A 137 -12.14 15.83 -1.81
N SER A 138 -11.60 16.64 -2.71
CA SER A 138 -11.94 18.06 -2.87
C SER A 138 -12.86 18.28 -4.09
N GLU A 139 -13.32 19.51 -4.26
CA GLU A 139 -14.03 19.95 -5.47
C GLU A 139 -13.19 19.75 -6.76
N LYS A 140 -11.85 19.75 -6.63
CA LYS A 140 -10.90 19.54 -7.72
C LYS A 140 -10.63 18.05 -8.02
N SER A 141 -11.54 17.15 -7.64
CA SER A 141 -11.38 15.70 -7.81
C SER A 141 -11.02 15.23 -9.23
N LYS A 142 -11.38 16.00 -10.28
CA LYS A 142 -11.00 15.70 -11.66
C LYS A 142 -9.48 15.70 -11.89
N ALA A 143 -8.73 16.48 -11.12
CA ALA A 143 -7.27 16.59 -11.21
C ALA A 143 -6.53 15.43 -10.52
N SER A 144 -7.16 14.72 -9.58
CA SER A 144 -6.54 13.60 -8.84
C SER A 144 -5.96 12.51 -9.74
N LEU A 145 -6.65 12.19 -10.84
CA LEU A 145 -6.22 11.18 -11.79
C LEU A 145 -4.82 11.48 -12.34
N ARG A 146 -4.53 12.75 -12.64
CA ARG A 146 -3.23 13.15 -13.16
C ARG A 146 -2.14 12.89 -12.13
N CYS A 147 -2.35 13.28 -10.87
CA CYS A 147 -1.38 13.02 -9.80
C CYS A 147 -1.09 11.53 -9.64
N PHE A 148 -2.10 10.67 -9.70
CA PHE A 148 -1.88 9.22 -9.58
C PHE A 148 -1.15 8.62 -10.80
N VAL A 149 -1.47 9.08 -12.02
CA VAL A 149 -0.73 8.67 -13.24
C VAL A 149 0.72 9.11 -13.17
N ASP A 150 0.95 10.38 -12.78
CA ASP A 150 2.30 10.93 -12.62
C ASP A 150 3.07 10.17 -11.52
N ALA A 151 2.39 9.76 -10.44
CA ALA A 151 2.98 8.95 -9.37
C ALA A 151 3.46 7.58 -9.86
N VAL A 152 2.67 6.84 -10.63
CA VAL A 152 3.13 5.54 -11.19
C VAL A 152 4.32 5.75 -12.11
N LYS A 153 4.31 6.81 -12.92
CA LYS A 153 5.40 7.13 -13.85
C LYS A 153 6.75 7.41 -13.19
N MET A 154 6.76 7.77 -11.90
CA MET A 154 8.01 7.99 -11.17
C MET A 154 8.86 6.70 -11.07
N THR A 155 8.22 5.53 -10.95
CA THR A 155 8.91 4.23 -10.83
C THR A 155 8.66 3.31 -12.02
N ASN A 156 7.69 3.64 -12.87
CA ASN A 156 7.38 2.91 -14.09
C ASN A 156 7.15 3.91 -15.24
N SER A 157 8.23 4.41 -15.83
CA SER A 157 8.23 5.49 -16.82
C SER A 157 7.45 5.18 -18.10
N PHE A 158 7.28 3.90 -18.43
CA PHE A 158 6.51 3.42 -19.58
C PHE A 158 5.01 3.29 -19.30
N PHE A 159 4.56 3.60 -18.08
CA PHE A 159 3.16 3.52 -17.71
C PHE A 159 2.30 4.42 -18.59
N ASP A 160 1.28 3.81 -19.20
CA ASP A 160 0.25 4.48 -19.94
C ASP A 160 -1.11 3.84 -19.66
N LEU A 161 -2.17 4.66 -19.63
CA LEU A 161 -3.52 4.21 -19.28
C LEU A 161 -4.14 3.27 -20.32
N ASP A 162 -3.57 3.17 -21.52
CA ASP A 162 -4.02 2.26 -22.57
C ASP A 162 -3.08 1.05 -22.75
N LYS A 163 -1.88 1.05 -22.14
CA LYS A 163 -0.86 -0.02 -22.25
C LYS A 163 -0.40 -0.59 -20.90
N PHE A 164 -1.22 -0.45 -19.86
CA PHE A 164 -0.84 -0.85 -18.50
C PHE A 164 -0.70 -2.37 -18.30
N THR A 165 -1.39 -3.20 -19.09
CA THR A 165 -1.38 -4.68 -18.91
C THR A 165 -0.06 -5.35 -19.26
N SER A 166 0.83 -4.70 -20.02
CA SER A 166 2.14 -5.26 -20.39
C SER A 166 3.24 -5.02 -19.36
N LEU A 167 2.93 -4.32 -18.26
CA LEU A 167 3.90 -3.91 -17.26
C LEU A 167 3.78 -4.74 -15.98
N LYS A 168 4.86 -4.83 -15.21
CA LYS A 168 4.84 -5.38 -13.86
C LYS A 168 4.78 -4.27 -12.82
N TYR A 169 4.00 -4.51 -11.78
CA TYR A 169 3.78 -3.54 -10.71
C TYR A 169 4.25 -4.08 -9.36
N SER A 170 4.92 -3.22 -8.61
CA SER A 170 5.11 -3.41 -7.18
C SER A 170 3.77 -3.31 -6.45
N TYR A 171 3.73 -3.87 -5.24
CA TYR A 171 2.55 -3.78 -4.39
C TYR A 171 2.10 -2.32 -4.13
N PHE A 172 3.03 -1.37 -4.04
CA PHE A 172 2.66 0.04 -3.88
C PHE A 172 2.03 0.59 -5.16
N GLU A 173 2.58 0.29 -6.33
CA GLU A 173 1.99 0.70 -7.61
C GLU A 173 0.60 0.08 -7.82
N LEU A 174 0.35 -1.16 -7.40
CA LEU A 174 -0.99 -1.75 -7.42
C LEU A 174 -2.03 -0.92 -6.62
N ARG A 175 -1.61 -0.31 -5.50
CA ARG A 175 -2.47 0.63 -4.76
C ARG A 175 -2.68 1.94 -5.52
N ILE A 176 -1.67 2.44 -6.22
CA ILE A 176 -1.83 3.63 -7.06
C ILE A 176 -2.78 3.32 -8.23
N LEU A 177 -2.69 2.12 -8.83
CA LEU A 177 -3.64 1.66 -9.85
C LEU A 177 -5.07 1.55 -9.29
N LEU A 178 -5.25 1.10 -8.05
CA LEU A 178 -6.55 1.19 -7.36
C LEU A 178 -7.02 2.65 -7.26
N LEU A 179 -6.17 3.59 -6.88
CA LEU A 179 -6.54 5.02 -6.81
C LEU A 179 -6.89 5.60 -8.20
N ILE A 180 -6.15 5.23 -9.25
CA ILE A 180 -6.46 5.55 -10.64
C ILE A 180 -7.86 5.02 -11.01
N SER A 181 -8.15 3.76 -10.68
CA SER A 181 -9.43 3.13 -11.02
C SER A 181 -10.60 3.81 -10.28
N LEU A 182 -10.42 4.23 -9.02
CA LEU A 182 -11.40 5.01 -8.28
C LEU A 182 -11.65 6.38 -8.93
N SER A 183 -10.59 7.09 -9.35
CA SER A 183 -10.72 8.37 -10.06
C SER A 183 -11.42 8.23 -11.42
N LEU A 184 -11.22 7.12 -12.13
CA LEU A 184 -11.94 6.82 -13.37
C LEU A 184 -13.42 6.51 -13.10
N ALA A 185 -13.73 5.70 -12.09
CA ALA A 185 -15.10 5.40 -11.68
C ALA A 185 -15.87 6.65 -11.25
N LYS A 186 -15.21 7.59 -10.55
CA LYS A 186 -15.80 8.90 -10.19
C LYS A 186 -16.14 9.76 -11.41
N LYS A 187 -15.48 9.54 -12.55
CA LYS A 187 -15.80 10.14 -13.85
C LYS A 187 -16.76 9.29 -14.71
N ASN A 188 -17.43 8.30 -14.10
CA ASN A 188 -18.30 7.31 -14.75
C ASN A 188 -17.61 6.41 -15.79
N ASN A 189 -16.27 6.35 -15.81
CA ASN A 189 -15.54 5.44 -16.68
C ASN A 189 -15.33 4.08 -15.98
N PHE A 190 -16.44 3.39 -15.71
CA PHE A 190 -16.47 2.13 -14.97
C PHE A 190 -15.78 0.99 -15.72
N GLN A 191 -15.88 0.94 -17.06
CA GLN A 191 -15.25 -0.11 -17.85
C GLN A 191 -13.72 -0.05 -17.77
N LYS A 192 -13.13 1.14 -17.98
CA LYS A 192 -11.68 1.31 -17.85
C LYS A 192 -11.20 1.09 -16.41
N SER A 193 -12.00 1.53 -15.44
CA SER A 193 -11.77 1.21 -14.01
C SER A 193 -11.71 -0.30 -13.77
N ASN A 194 -12.67 -1.07 -14.29
CA ASN A 194 -12.68 -2.54 -14.17
C ASN A 194 -11.50 -3.22 -14.86
N ASN A 195 -11.06 -2.73 -16.02
CA ASN A 195 -9.89 -3.29 -16.70
C ASN A 195 -8.63 -3.14 -15.82
N ILE A 196 -8.43 -1.96 -15.21
CA ILE A 196 -7.30 -1.71 -14.29
C ILE A 196 -7.41 -2.57 -13.03
N LEU A 197 -8.59 -2.64 -12.43
CA LEU A 197 -8.82 -3.46 -11.22
C LEU A 197 -8.59 -4.97 -11.49
N SER A 198 -8.99 -5.46 -12.66
CA SER A 198 -8.76 -6.85 -13.05
C SER A 198 -7.27 -7.13 -13.22
N GLU A 199 -6.53 -6.20 -13.81
CA GLU A 199 -5.07 -6.31 -13.90
C GLU A 199 -4.40 -6.28 -12.51
N CYS A 200 -4.90 -5.44 -11.60
CA CYS A 200 -4.42 -5.48 -10.22
C CYS A 200 -4.61 -6.85 -9.57
N LEU A 201 -5.76 -7.52 -9.77
CA LEU A 201 -5.96 -8.88 -9.27
C LEU A 201 -5.00 -9.88 -9.90
N ASN A 202 -4.81 -9.81 -11.23
CA ASN A 202 -3.91 -10.72 -11.95
C ASN A 202 -2.46 -10.67 -11.43
N GLN A 203 -2.02 -9.51 -10.92
CA GLN A 203 -0.69 -9.32 -10.35
C GLN A 203 -0.65 -9.35 -8.81
N SER A 204 -1.79 -9.59 -8.15
CA SER A 204 -1.86 -9.64 -6.69
C SER A 204 -1.29 -10.95 -6.14
N ASN A 205 -0.70 -10.88 -4.95
CA ASN A 205 -0.22 -12.06 -4.23
C ASN A 205 -1.34 -12.69 -3.40
N PHE A 206 -1.76 -13.91 -3.76
CA PHE A 206 -2.78 -14.70 -3.04
C PHE A 206 -2.19 -15.73 -2.06
N ASP A 207 -0.86 -15.75 -1.90
CA ASP A 207 -0.18 -16.70 -1.04
C ASP A 207 -0.58 -16.53 0.43
N PHE A 208 -0.48 -17.62 1.18
CA PHE A 208 -0.76 -17.62 2.62
C PHE A 208 0.13 -16.62 3.38
N GLU A 209 1.40 -16.48 2.96
CA GLU A 209 2.38 -15.57 3.56
C GLU A 209 2.23 -14.10 3.13
N ALA A 210 1.27 -13.78 2.24
CA ALA A 210 1.02 -12.40 1.85
C ALA A 210 0.67 -11.54 3.07
N THR A 211 1.18 -10.31 3.09
CA THR A 211 0.99 -9.38 4.20
C THR A 211 -0.49 -9.03 4.36
N PHE A 212 -0.90 -8.65 5.57
CA PHE A 212 -2.28 -8.19 5.83
C PHE A 212 -2.70 -7.09 4.85
N ASN A 213 -1.79 -6.16 4.55
CA ASN A 213 -2.04 -5.08 3.61
C ASN A 213 -2.31 -5.59 2.20
N GLU A 214 -1.50 -6.53 1.69
CA GLU A 214 -1.70 -7.13 0.36
C GLU A 214 -3.07 -7.80 0.27
N LYS A 215 -3.44 -8.56 1.30
CA LYS A 215 -4.73 -9.23 1.38
C LYS A 215 -5.88 -8.21 1.44
N LEU A 216 -5.71 -7.10 2.16
CA LEU A 216 -6.68 -6.02 2.23
C LEU A 216 -6.87 -5.31 0.88
N LEU A 217 -5.80 -5.11 0.10
CA LEU A 217 -5.88 -4.52 -1.24
C LEU A 217 -6.77 -5.38 -2.15
N ILE A 218 -6.60 -6.70 -2.13
CA ILE A 218 -7.43 -7.64 -2.90
C ILE A 218 -8.91 -7.49 -2.52
N THR A 219 -9.23 -7.40 -1.23
CA THR A 219 -10.60 -7.18 -0.77
C THR A 219 -11.18 -5.88 -1.31
N LEU A 220 -10.39 -4.80 -1.32
CA LEU A 220 -10.82 -3.51 -1.87
C LEU A 220 -11.03 -3.56 -3.38
N ILE A 221 -10.21 -4.32 -4.10
CA ILE A 221 -10.37 -4.50 -5.53
C ILE A 221 -11.69 -5.23 -5.83
N TYR A 222 -11.98 -6.33 -5.12
CA TYR A 222 -13.25 -7.05 -5.29
C TYR A 222 -14.47 -6.16 -4.98
N PHE A 223 -14.40 -5.35 -3.92
CA PHE A 223 -15.46 -4.40 -3.61
C PHE A 223 -15.70 -3.41 -4.75
N ASN A 224 -14.65 -2.85 -5.33
CA ASN A 224 -14.76 -1.86 -6.40
C ASN A 224 -15.19 -2.48 -7.73
N LEU A 225 -14.73 -3.69 -8.07
CA LEU A 225 -15.23 -4.46 -9.21
C LEU A 225 -16.73 -4.74 -9.08
N SER A 226 -17.17 -5.14 -7.89
CA SER A 226 -18.58 -5.35 -7.60
C SER A 226 -19.40 -4.05 -7.75
N TYR A 227 -18.90 -2.93 -7.21
CA TYR A 227 -19.54 -1.62 -7.34
C TYR A 227 -19.67 -1.17 -8.78
N ASN A 228 -18.58 -1.20 -9.54
CA ASN A 228 -18.55 -0.78 -10.93
C ASN A 228 -19.43 -1.67 -11.80
N SER A 229 -19.45 -2.98 -11.55
CA SER A 229 -20.32 -3.92 -12.27
C SER A 229 -21.79 -3.62 -12.03
N HIS A 230 -22.17 -3.29 -10.78
CA HIS A 230 -23.52 -2.80 -10.48
C HIS A 230 -23.85 -1.49 -11.23
N LYS A 231 -22.89 -0.55 -11.32
CA LYS A 231 -23.06 0.70 -12.08
C LYS A 231 -23.20 0.50 -13.59
N LEU A 232 -22.69 -0.62 -14.11
CA LEU A 232 -22.86 -1.05 -15.50
C LEU A 232 -24.08 -1.95 -15.70
N ASN A 233 -24.92 -2.15 -14.68
CA ASN A 233 -26.07 -3.07 -14.68
C ASN A 233 -25.71 -4.55 -14.91
N PHE A 234 -24.45 -4.93 -14.68
CA PHE A 234 -24.00 -6.32 -14.70
C PHE A 234 -24.15 -6.94 -13.31
N TYR A 235 -25.39 -7.21 -12.91
CA TYR A 235 -25.71 -7.64 -11.54
C TYR A 235 -25.13 -9.02 -11.20
N ASP A 236 -25.08 -9.96 -12.13
CA ASP A 236 -24.42 -11.26 -11.92
C ASP A 236 -22.92 -11.12 -11.61
N LYS A 237 -22.23 -10.25 -12.37
CA LYS A 237 -20.82 -9.94 -12.10
C LYS A 237 -20.64 -9.21 -10.78
N SER A 238 -21.55 -8.29 -10.46
CA SER A 238 -21.56 -7.59 -9.17
C SER A 238 -21.67 -8.57 -8.00
N LEU A 239 -22.58 -9.54 -8.10
CA LEU A 239 -22.77 -10.61 -7.13
C LEU A 239 -21.54 -11.51 -7.04
N SER A 240 -20.99 -11.93 -8.19
CA SER A 240 -19.80 -12.79 -8.24
C SER A 240 -18.59 -12.14 -7.56
N TYR A 241 -18.29 -10.88 -7.87
CA TYR A 241 -17.18 -10.17 -7.24
C TYR A 241 -17.40 -9.92 -5.74
N ALA A 242 -18.65 -9.64 -5.32
CA ALA A 242 -18.96 -9.51 -3.90
C ALA A 242 -18.73 -10.83 -3.15
N LYS A 243 -19.15 -11.96 -3.72
CA LYS A 243 -18.92 -13.30 -3.15
C LYS A 243 -17.43 -13.62 -3.03
N LEU A 244 -16.64 -13.39 -4.09
CA LEU A 244 -15.18 -13.58 -4.06
C LEU A 244 -14.51 -12.71 -2.99
N GLY A 245 -14.92 -11.45 -2.87
CA GLY A 245 -14.43 -10.56 -1.82
C GLY A 245 -14.76 -11.03 -0.41
N ILE A 246 -15.97 -11.57 -0.20
CA ILE A 246 -16.41 -12.12 1.10
C ILE A 246 -15.62 -13.38 1.43
N GLU A 247 -15.46 -14.30 0.48
CA GLU A 247 -14.69 -15.53 0.66
C GLU A 247 -13.24 -15.21 1.03
N HIS A 248 -12.60 -14.33 0.28
CA HIS A 248 -11.24 -13.87 0.56
C HIS A 248 -11.12 -13.20 1.92
N SER A 249 -12.12 -12.38 2.30
CA SER A 249 -12.16 -11.73 3.62
C SER A 249 -12.27 -12.75 4.75
N ASN A 250 -13.14 -13.75 4.62
CA ASN A 250 -13.31 -14.79 5.62
C ASN A 250 -12.05 -15.65 5.77
N LYS A 251 -11.46 -16.08 4.65
CA LYS A 251 -10.22 -16.87 4.62
C LYS A 251 -9.05 -16.16 5.30
N ASN A 252 -9.01 -14.84 5.24
CA ASN A 252 -7.91 -14.02 5.77
C ASN A 252 -8.27 -13.24 7.04
N HIS A 253 -9.44 -13.51 7.64
CA HIS A 253 -9.94 -12.83 8.84
C HIS A 253 -9.98 -11.29 8.73
N ILE A 254 -10.38 -10.77 7.56
CA ILE A 254 -10.46 -9.33 7.27
C ILE A 254 -11.91 -8.86 7.46
N SER A 255 -12.19 -8.17 8.56
CA SER A 255 -13.55 -7.65 8.85
C SER A 255 -13.83 -6.26 8.25
N TYR A 256 -12.78 -5.45 8.00
CA TYR A 256 -12.89 -4.03 7.64
C TYR A 256 -13.75 -3.74 6.40
N SER A 257 -13.68 -4.60 5.38
CA SER A 257 -14.40 -4.42 4.11
C SER A 257 -15.53 -5.43 3.91
N LEU A 258 -15.79 -6.27 4.92
CA LEU A 258 -16.79 -7.32 4.84
C LEU A 258 -18.22 -6.75 4.80
N ALA A 259 -18.52 -5.73 5.61
CA ALA A 259 -19.86 -5.11 5.58
C ALA A 259 -20.18 -4.44 4.23
N PRO A 260 -19.31 -3.59 3.64
CA PRO A 260 -19.53 -3.07 2.30
C PRO A 260 -19.73 -4.15 1.23
N LEU A 261 -19.00 -5.27 1.31
CA LEU A 261 -19.16 -6.40 0.40
C LEU A 261 -20.50 -7.13 0.59
N LEU A 262 -20.92 -7.37 1.83
CA LEU A 262 -22.24 -7.93 2.14
C LEU A 262 -23.35 -7.01 1.61
N TYR A 263 -23.23 -5.70 1.81
CA TYR A 263 -24.19 -4.74 1.25
C TYR A 263 -24.28 -4.87 -0.27
N ARG A 264 -23.14 -4.95 -0.97
CA ARG A 264 -23.10 -5.14 -2.43
C ARG A 264 -23.75 -6.45 -2.86
N LYS A 265 -23.41 -7.54 -2.16
CA LYS A 265 -24.00 -8.86 -2.39
C LYS A 265 -25.52 -8.79 -2.25
N GLY A 266 -26.04 -8.24 -1.17
CA GLY A 266 -27.47 -8.14 -0.91
C GLY A 266 -28.22 -7.28 -1.94
N ILE A 267 -27.65 -6.15 -2.36
CA ILE A 267 -28.26 -5.35 -3.45
C ILE A 267 -28.25 -6.12 -4.78
N ALA A 268 -27.18 -6.85 -5.10
CA ALA A 268 -27.15 -7.65 -6.32
C ALA A 268 -28.13 -8.82 -6.25
N GLU A 269 -28.28 -9.48 -5.10
CA GLU A 269 -29.29 -10.52 -4.86
C GLU A 269 -30.71 -9.98 -5.06
N TYR A 270 -31.02 -8.80 -4.53
CA TYR A 270 -32.31 -8.15 -4.74
C TYR A 270 -32.61 -7.90 -6.22
N LEU A 271 -31.65 -7.33 -6.95
CA LEU A 271 -31.79 -7.00 -8.37
C LEU A 271 -31.87 -8.24 -9.28
N LEU A 272 -31.41 -9.39 -8.79
CA LEU A 272 -31.52 -10.69 -9.44
C LEU A 272 -32.71 -11.52 -8.94
N CYS A 273 -33.60 -10.92 -8.13
CA CYS A 273 -34.78 -11.57 -7.56
C CYS A 273 -34.44 -12.83 -6.74
N LEU A 274 -33.35 -12.79 -5.97
CA LEU A 274 -32.95 -13.87 -5.06
C LEU A 274 -33.48 -13.62 -3.64
N ASP A 275 -34.10 -14.61 -3.02
CA ASP A 275 -34.87 -14.46 -1.77
C ASP A 275 -34.05 -14.01 -0.55
N ASN A 276 -32.77 -14.41 -0.46
CA ASN A 276 -31.93 -14.19 0.72
C ASN A 276 -31.36 -12.76 0.86
N TYR A 277 -31.76 -11.83 -0.01
CA TYR A 277 -31.16 -10.50 -0.08
C TYR A 277 -31.30 -9.70 1.21
N LYS A 278 -32.46 -9.80 1.90
CA LYS A 278 -32.72 -9.07 3.15
C LYS A 278 -31.79 -9.51 4.27
N ASP A 279 -31.60 -10.81 4.43
CA ASP A 279 -30.70 -11.36 5.44
C ASP A 279 -29.26 -10.92 5.19
N THR A 280 -28.80 -11.00 3.93
CA THR A 280 -27.47 -10.50 3.54
C THR A 280 -27.31 -9.01 3.85
N LEU A 281 -28.32 -8.18 3.58
CA LEU A 281 -28.28 -6.74 3.88
C LEU A 281 -28.29 -6.47 5.39
N ASN A 282 -29.11 -7.18 6.15
CA ASN A 282 -29.15 -7.07 7.61
C ASN A 282 -27.81 -7.48 8.24
N PHE A 283 -27.15 -8.53 7.75
CA PHE A 283 -25.78 -8.87 8.19
C PHE A 283 -24.79 -7.74 7.96
N SER A 284 -24.88 -7.02 6.83
CA SER A 284 -24.07 -5.83 6.60
C SER A 284 -24.33 -4.75 7.66
N ILE A 285 -25.59 -4.48 8.01
CA ILE A 285 -25.96 -3.47 9.00
C ILE A 285 -25.46 -3.89 10.38
N SER A 286 -25.73 -5.12 10.81
CA SER A 286 -25.27 -5.65 12.10
C SER A 286 -23.76 -5.57 12.23
N LEU A 287 -23.00 -5.91 11.19
CA LEU A 287 -21.53 -5.84 11.22
C LEU A 287 -21.02 -4.40 11.36
N LEU A 288 -21.67 -3.43 10.70
CA LEU A 288 -21.33 -2.01 10.89
C LEU A 288 -21.64 -1.53 12.31
N LEU A 289 -22.74 -1.99 12.91
CA LEU A 289 -23.09 -1.64 14.29
C LEU A 289 -22.12 -2.23 15.31
N ILE A 290 -21.75 -3.50 15.16
CA ILE A 290 -20.78 -4.20 16.04
C ILE A 290 -19.39 -3.56 15.96
N THR A 291 -19.02 -3.00 14.79
CA THR A 291 -17.73 -2.32 14.58
C THR A 291 -17.76 -0.81 14.86
N ASP A 292 -18.78 -0.33 15.58
CA ASP A 292 -19.02 1.07 15.96
C ASP A 292 -19.08 2.07 14.77
N ARG A 293 -19.52 1.60 13.60
CA ARG A 293 -19.71 2.40 12.38
C ARG A 293 -21.17 2.82 12.20
N LYS A 294 -21.81 3.30 13.29
CA LYS A 294 -23.26 3.62 13.34
C LYS A 294 -23.72 4.61 12.26
N LYS A 295 -22.92 5.66 11.98
CA LYS A 295 -23.21 6.63 10.92
C LYS A 295 -23.26 5.98 9.52
N LEU A 296 -22.35 5.04 9.27
CA LEU A 296 -22.30 4.33 7.99
C LEU A 296 -23.45 3.32 7.87
N ALA A 297 -23.81 2.64 8.97
CA ALA A 297 -24.98 1.76 9.02
C ALA A 297 -26.27 2.52 8.69
N ALA A 298 -26.49 3.68 9.31
CA ALA A 298 -27.63 4.54 9.01
C ALA A 298 -27.65 5.01 7.55
N LEU A 299 -26.48 5.35 6.99
CA LEU A 299 -26.37 5.71 5.57
C LEU A 299 -26.75 4.54 4.65
N TYR A 300 -26.35 3.32 4.98
CA TYR A 300 -26.67 2.13 4.19
C TYR A 300 -28.16 1.82 4.26
N ALA A 301 -28.77 1.84 5.45
CA ALA A 301 -30.21 1.64 5.63
C ALA A 301 -31.02 2.70 4.87
N LYS A 302 -30.65 3.98 5.01
CA LYS A 302 -31.30 5.07 4.27
C LYS A 302 -31.19 4.87 2.76
N LYS A 303 -30.01 4.50 2.25
CA LYS A 303 -29.80 4.28 0.82
C LYS A 303 -30.56 3.06 0.29
N ALA A 304 -30.69 2.01 1.08
CA ALA A 304 -31.51 0.84 0.75
C ALA A 304 -32.98 1.23 0.57
N LEU A 305 -33.49 2.08 1.47
CA LEU A 305 -34.85 2.61 1.40
C LEU A 305 -35.04 3.57 0.22
N ASP A 306 -34.22 4.63 0.14
CA ASP A 306 -34.40 5.73 -0.82
C ASP A 306 -34.25 5.26 -2.28
N VAL A 307 -33.35 4.31 -2.55
CA VAL A 307 -33.03 3.88 -3.92
C VAL A 307 -33.78 2.61 -4.32
N TYR A 308 -34.02 1.69 -3.38
CA TYR A 308 -34.55 0.36 -3.69
C TYR A 308 -35.87 0.04 -3.01
N GLY A 309 -36.37 0.89 -2.11
CA GLY A 309 -37.58 0.64 -1.32
C GLY A 309 -37.40 -0.46 -0.27
N ILE A 310 -36.16 -0.78 0.12
CA ILE A 310 -35.86 -1.86 1.06
C ILE A 310 -35.72 -1.30 2.48
N VAL A 311 -36.58 -1.76 3.38
CA VAL A 311 -36.47 -1.48 4.82
C VAL A 311 -35.53 -2.49 5.46
N LEU A 312 -34.52 -1.99 6.18
CA LEU A 312 -33.53 -2.79 6.91
C LEU A 312 -33.65 -2.51 8.42
N THR A 313 -33.34 -3.53 9.22
CA THR A 313 -33.44 -3.50 10.69
C THR A 313 -32.11 -3.25 11.38
#